data_AF-A0A7V3H2T0-F1
#
_entry.id   AF-A0A7V3H2T0-F1
#
_cell.length_a   1.000
_cell.length_b   1.000
_cell.length_c   1.000
_cell.angle_alpha   90.00
_cell.angle_beta   90.00
_cell.angle_gamma   90.00
#
_symmetry.space_group_name_H-M   'P 1'
#
loop_
_entity.id
_entity.type
_entity.pdbx_description
1 polymer ?
#
loop_
_entity_poly.entity_id
_entity_poly.type
_entity_poly.pdbx_seq_one_letter_code
_entity_poly.pdbx_strand_id
1 'polypeptide(L)' 'MREILDIAVGELMSKPAVTVTPETTIEALTALMASHDFNAFPVVNEAGILQGLVTRLDLFRLYLLPYRRFIPLLEETWVS' A
#
# COMPACT_ATOMS: atom_id res chain seq x y z
N MET A 1 -30.07 4.99 -13.28
CA MET A 1 -28.89 5.18 -12.41
C MET A 1 -28.37 3.78 -12.13
N ARG A 2 -27.16 3.39 -12.58
CA ARG A 2 -26.57 2.16 -12.02
C ARG A 2 -26.40 2.42 -10.53
N GLU A 3 -26.80 1.48 -9.68
CA GLU A 3 -26.35 1.53 -8.29
C GLU A 3 -24.82 1.49 -8.34
N ILE A 4 -24.15 2.40 -7.63
CA ILE A 4 -22.68 2.46 -7.58
C ILE A 4 -22.10 1.09 -7.17
N LEU A 5 -22.89 0.27 -6.48
CA LEU A 5 -22.57 -1.07 -6.02
C LEU A 5 -22.45 -2.12 -7.15
N ASP A 6 -23.01 -1.86 -8.35
CA ASP A 6 -22.98 -2.79 -9.49
C ASP A 6 -21.86 -2.48 -10.51
N ILE A 7 -21.02 -1.48 -10.24
CA ILE A 7 -19.90 -1.13 -11.12
C ILE A 7 -18.79 -2.16 -10.92
N ALA A 8 -18.33 -2.80 -12.00
CA ALA A 8 -17.24 -3.75 -11.90
C ALA A 8 -15.96 -3.03 -11.47
N VAL A 9 -15.21 -3.60 -10.51
CA VAL A 9 -13.94 -3.01 -10.02
C VAL A 9 -12.95 -2.76 -11.17
N GLY A 10 -12.99 -3.62 -12.20
CA GLY A 10 -12.18 -3.45 -13.41
C GLY A 10 -12.49 -2.17 -14.21
N GLU A 11 -13.61 -1.50 -13.97
CA GLU A 11 -13.96 -0.20 -14.57
C GLU A 11 -13.35 0.97 -13.79
N LEU A 12 -12.99 0.77 -12.52
CA LEU A 12 -12.43 1.80 -11.63
C LEU A 12 -10.92 1.66 -11.39
N MET A 13 -10.37 0.46 -11.57
CA MET A 13 -8.95 0.22 -11.30
C MET A 13 -8.03 0.86 -12.35
N SER A 14 -6.86 1.33 -11.91
CA SER A 14 -5.77 1.74 -12.81
C SER A 14 -5.24 0.54 -13.59
N LYS A 15 -5.04 0.70 -14.91
CA LYS A 15 -4.46 -0.32 -15.80
C LYS A 15 -3.41 0.29 -16.74
N PRO A 16 -2.24 -0.35 -16.94
CA PRO A 16 -1.75 -1.50 -16.17
C PRO A 16 -1.51 -1.12 -14.70
N ALA A 17 -1.59 -2.10 -13.80
CA ALA A 17 -1.22 -1.86 -12.41
C ALA A 17 0.26 -1.48 -12.33
N VAL A 18 0.59 -0.47 -11.52
CA VAL A 18 1.99 -0.15 -11.22
C VAL A 18 2.46 -1.14 -10.17
N THR A 19 3.46 -1.96 -10.50
CA THR A 19 3.96 -3.03 -9.65
C THR A 19 5.42 -2.78 -9.28
N VAL A 20 5.88 -3.44 -8.21
CA VAL A 20 7.29 -3.49 -7.80
C VAL A 20 7.75 -4.94 -7.73
N THR A 21 9.05 -5.18 -7.60
CA THR A 21 9.62 -6.53 -7.42
C THR A 21 10.15 -6.73 -5.99
N PRO A 22 10.40 -7.97 -5.54
CA PRO A 22 11.02 -8.22 -4.24
C PRO A 22 12.38 -7.53 -4.03
N GLU A 23 13.08 -7.21 -5.12
CA GLU A 23 14.38 -6.54 -5.14
C GLU A 23 14.26 -5.00 -5.14
N THR A 24 13.03 -4.47 -5.26
CA THR A 24 12.80 -3.01 -5.24
C THR A 24 13.15 -2.45 -3.86
N THR A 25 14.04 -1.45 -3.83
CA THR A 25 14.48 -0.85 -2.58
C THR A 25 13.40 0.02 -1.94
N ILE A 26 13.46 0.20 -0.62
CA ILE A 26 12.54 1.10 0.11
C ILE A 26 12.62 2.54 -0.39
N GLU A 27 13.81 3.00 -0.77
CA GLU A 27 14.01 4.33 -1.36
C GLU A 27 13.25 4.47 -2.68
N ALA A 28 13.41 3.52 -3.59
CA ALA A 28 12.70 3.50 -4.87
C ALA A 28 11.17 3.40 -4.66
N LEU A 29 10.71 2.54 -3.74
CA LEU A 29 9.30 2.42 -3.39
C LEU A 29 8.72 3.73 -2.84
N THR A 30 9.47 4.44 -1.98
CA THR A 30 9.04 5.73 -1.42
C THR A 30 8.93 6.81 -2.50
N ALA A 31 9.87 6.84 -3.44
CA ALA A 31 9.81 7.73 -4.60
C ALA A 31 8.58 7.43 -5.47
N LEU A 32 8.27 6.15 -5.72
CA LEU A 32 7.08 5.72 -6.45
C LEU A 32 5.77 6.11 -5.73
N MET A 33 5.72 5.97 -4.41
CA MET A 33 4.57 6.40 -3.61
C MET A 33 4.34 7.92 -3.67
N ALA A 34 5.42 8.69 -3.76
CA ALA A 34 5.34 10.16 -3.91
C ALA A 34 4.90 10.56 -5.32
N SER A 35 5.24 9.79 -6.36
CA SER A 35 4.90 10.12 -7.75
C SER A 35 3.50 9.69 -8.18
N HIS A 36 2.94 8.63 -7.58
CA HIS A 36 1.68 8.02 -8.05
C HIS A 36 0.47 8.22 -7.14
N ASP A 37 0.62 8.83 -5.96
CA ASP A 37 -0.42 8.93 -4.92
C ASP A 37 -1.10 7.60 -4.57
N PHE A 38 -0.40 6.48 -4.82
CA PHE A 38 -0.86 5.14 -4.47
C PHE A 38 -0.40 4.78 -3.06
N ASN A 39 -1.31 4.18 -2.31
CA ASN A 39 -1.03 3.73 -0.94
C ASN A 39 -0.57 2.28 -0.86
N ALA A 40 -0.64 1.55 -1.97
CA ALA A 40 -0.20 0.17 -2.04
C ALA A 40 0.28 -0.20 -3.45
N PHE A 41 1.27 -1.08 -3.51
CA PHE A 41 1.84 -1.61 -4.75
C PHE A 41 1.85 -3.14 -4.69
N PRO A 42 1.33 -3.84 -5.71
CA PRO A 42 1.53 -5.27 -5.85
C PRO A 42 3.00 -5.58 -6.07
N VAL A 43 3.51 -6.57 -5.36
CA VAL A 43 4.87 -7.10 -5.54
C VAL A 43 4.77 -8.31 -6.47
N VAL A 44 5.46 -8.27 -7.61
CA VAL A 44 5.44 -9.34 -8.63
C VAL A 44 6.86 -9.85 -8.88
N ASN A 45 6.99 -11.11 -9.28
CA ASN A 45 8.28 -11.65 -9.74
C ASN A 45 8.55 -11.26 -11.21
N GLU A 46 9.70 -11.68 -11.76
CA GLU A 46 10.09 -11.43 -13.15
C GLU A 46 9.07 -11.93 -14.19
N ALA A 47 8.33 -12.99 -13.88
CA ALA A 47 7.28 -13.53 -14.73
C ALA A 47 5.93 -12.79 -14.59
N GLY A 48 5.87 -11.72 -13.79
CA GLY A 48 4.66 -10.94 -13.52
C GLY A 48 3.68 -11.61 -12.55
N ILE A 49 4.11 -12.67 -11.86
CA ILE A 49 3.27 -13.40 -10.90
C ILE A 49 3.29 -12.67 -9.55
N LEU A 50 2.10 -12.35 -9.04
CA LEU A 50 1.91 -11.71 -7.73
C LEU A 50 2.55 -12.56 -6.61
N GLN A 51 3.46 -11.93 -5.87
CA GLN A 51 4.12 -12.47 -4.68
C GLN A 51 3.55 -11.88 -3.39
N GLY A 52 3.00 -10.66 -3.43
CA GLY A 52 2.45 -10.00 -2.25
C GLY A 52 2.00 -8.56 -2.50
N LEU A 53 1.81 -7.81 -1.42
CA LEU A 53 1.39 -6.41 -1.43
C LEU A 53 2.23 -5.63 -0.42
N VAL A 54 2.76 -4.47 -0.83
CA VAL A 54 3.41 -3.53 0.09
C VAL A 54 2.60 -2.24 0.16
N THR A 55 2.36 -1.76 1.37
CA THR A 55 1.55 -0.56 1.63
C THR A 55 2.37 0.55 2.26
N ARG A 56 1.85 1.78 2.22
CA ARG A 56 2.43 2.93 2.93
C ARG A 56 2.49 2.67 4.45
N LEU A 57 1.57 1.88 5.00
CA LEU A 57 1.58 1.48 6.41
C LEU A 57 2.79 0.59 6.74
N ASP A 58 3.22 -0.26 5.82
CA ASP A 58 4.42 -1.09 6.03
C ASP A 58 5.67 -0.23 6.12
N LEU A 59 5.77 0.83 5.31
CA LEU A 59 6.84 1.84 5.45
C LEU A 59 6.78 2.54 6.81
N PHE A 60 5.58 2.98 7.23
CA PHE A 60 5.43 3.58 8.56
C PHE A 60 5.86 2.62 9.66
N ARG A 61 5.51 1.33 9.58
CA ARG A 61 5.98 0.33 10.54
C ARG A 61 7.50 0.26 10.55
N LEU A 62 8.19 0.23 9.41
CA LEU A 62 9.66 0.23 9.40
C LEU A 62 10.27 1.44 10.13
N TYR A 63 9.72 2.64 9.93
CA TYR A 63 10.22 3.87 10.58
C TYR A 63 9.75 4.06 12.03
N LEU A 64 8.58 3.50 12.40
CA LEU A 64 7.96 3.63 13.71
C LEU A 64 8.25 2.46 14.65
N LEU A 65 8.78 1.33 14.16
CA LEU A 65 9.14 0.20 14.99
C LEU A 65 10.34 0.44 15.95
N PRO A 66 11.19 1.48 15.80
CA PRO A 66 12.00 2.00 16.92
C PRO A 66 11.15 2.71 18.01
N TYR A 67 9.98 3.24 17.65
CA TYR A 67 9.11 4.06 18.52
C TYR A 67 8.05 3.27 19.28
N ARG A 68 7.98 1.94 19.15
CA ARG A 68 7.04 1.11 19.92
C ARG A 68 7.28 1.15 21.45
N ARG A 69 8.41 1.71 21.90
CA ARG A 69 8.68 2.04 23.30
C ARG A 69 7.93 3.30 23.79
N PHE A 70 7.39 4.13 22.89
CA PHE A 70 6.89 5.48 23.21
C PHE A 70 5.50 5.85 22.64
N ILE A 71 4.70 4.90 22.10
CA ILE A 71 3.30 5.18 21.69
C ILE A 71 2.31 4.31 22.49
N PRO A 72 1.70 4.86 23.56
CA PRO A 72 0.53 4.27 24.24
C PRO A 72 -0.83 4.66 23.64
N LEU A 73 -0.91 5.35 22.49
CA LEU A 73 -2.06 6.22 22.17
C LEU A 73 -3.02 5.76 21.06
N LEU A 74 -3.05 4.47 20.68
CA LEU A 74 -4.04 4.01 19.67
C LEU A 74 -5.12 3.07 20.23
N GLU A 75 -5.16 2.81 21.53
CA GLU A 75 -6.28 2.09 22.16
C GLU A 75 -7.32 3.02 22.82
N GLU A 76 -7.03 4.31 23.04
CA GLU A 76 -7.89 5.17 23.87
C GLU A 76 -8.89 6.09 23.12
N THR A 77 -9.07 6.02 21.80
CA THR A 77 -9.94 6.99 21.09
C THR A 77 -11.00 6.44 20.15
N TRP A 78 -11.37 5.16 20.25
CA TRP A 78 -12.50 4.59 19.48
C TRP A 78 -13.53 3.84 20.36
N VAL A 79 -13.89 4.44 21.50
CA VAL A 79 -15.20 4.20 22.14
C VAL A 79 -15.74 5.55 22.61
N SER A 80 -16.48 6.21 21.73
CA SER A 80 -17.53 7.17 22.09
C SER A 80 -18.65 7.04 21.08
#